data_AF-A0AAD8BU38-F1
#
_entry.id   AF-A0AAD8BU38-F1
#
_cell.length_a   1.000
_cell.length_b   1.000
_cell.length_c   1.000
_cell.angle_alpha   90.00
_cell.angle_beta   90.00
_cell.angle_gamma   90.00
#
_symmetry.space_group_name_H-M   'P 1'
#
loop_
_entity.id
_entity.type
_entity.pdbx_description
1 polymer ?
#
loop_
_entity_poly.entity_id
_entity_poly.type
_entity_poly.pdbx_seq_one_letter_code
_entity_poly.pdbx_strand_id
1 'polypeptide(L)'
;MTETTYKVHDMTETTYKVHDMTETTYKVHDMTETTYKVHDMTETTYKVHDMTETTYKVHDMIETTYKVHDMTETTYKVHDMTETTYKVHDMTETAYKVHDMTETTYKVHDMTETTYKVHDMIETIYKANNMNEKTYKVHDMTEATYKAHDMIEAT
;
A
#
# COMPACT_ATOMS: atom_id res chain seq x y z
N MET A 1 5.33 12.15 -21.28
CA MET A 1 4.06 11.44 -21.59
C MET A 1 4.41 10.00 -21.89
N THR A 2 4.48 9.17 -20.87
CA THR A 2 4.70 7.73 -21.01
C THR A 2 3.75 7.06 -20.03
N GLU A 3 2.55 6.74 -20.50
CA GLU A 3 1.69 5.78 -19.83
C GLU A 3 2.24 4.39 -20.14
N THR A 4 2.47 3.56 -19.13
CA THR A 4 2.93 2.18 -19.34
C THR A 4 2.00 1.19 -18.66
N THR A 5 1.72 0.07 -19.32
CA THR A 5 0.98 -1.05 -18.71
C THR A 5 1.81 -2.32 -18.72
N TYR A 6 2.01 -2.91 -17.55
CA TYR A 6 2.61 -4.22 -17.38
C TYR A 6 1.52 -5.26 -17.10
N LYS A 7 1.61 -6.40 -17.77
CA LYS A 7 0.74 -7.57 -17.53
C LYS A 7 1.62 -8.77 -17.24
N VAL A 8 1.37 -9.41 -16.11
CA VAL A 8 2.12 -10.57 -15.64
C VAL A 8 1.13 -11.67 -15.28
N HIS A 9 1.38 -12.87 -15.80
CA HIS A 9 0.70 -14.10 -15.41
C HIS A 9 1.80 -15.03 -14.92
N ASP A 10 1.78 -15.34 -13.64
CA ASP A 10 2.75 -16.20 -12.93
C ASP A 10 4.20 -15.73 -13.06
N MET A 11 4.68 -15.02 -12.04
CA MET A 11 6.10 -14.76 -11.89
C MET A 11 6.56 -15.03 -10.47
N THR A 12 7.79 -15.52 -10.36
CA THR A 12 8.40 -15.75 -9.05
C THR A 12 8.95 -14.46 -8.48
N GLU A 13 9.66 -13.67 -9.28
CA GLU A 13 10.35 -12.49 -8.78
C GLU A 13 10.44 -11.42 -9.86
N THR A 14 10.28 -10.17 -9.47
CA THR A 14 10.62 -9.04 -10.34
C THR A 14 11.04 -7.80 -9.57
N THR A 15 11.88 -6.99 -10.20
CA THR A 15 12.18 -5.64 -9.73
C THR A 15 11.87 -4.61 -10.80
N TYR A 16 11.05 -3.63 -10.47
CA TYR A 16 10.83 -2.44 -11.30
C TYR A 16 11.59 -1.25 -10.74
N LYS A 17 12.29 -0.55 -11.63
CA LYS A 17 12.90 0.75 -11.35
C LYS A 17 12.24 1.79 -12.24
N VAL A 18 11.66 2.80 -11.62
CA VAL A 18 10.91 3.84 -12.30
C VAL A 18 11.50 5.19 -11.92
N HIS A 19 11.70 6.04 -12.92
CA HIS A 19 12.18 7.40 -12.77
C HIS A 19 11.34 8.30 -13.68
N ASP A 20 10.81 9.40 -13.15
CA ASP A 20 10.04 10.42 -13.88
C ASP A 20 8.90 9.84 -14.74
N MET A 21 7.97 9.10 -14.12
CA MET A 21 6.82 8.57 -14.84
C MET A 21 5.54 9.31 -14.47
N THR A 22 4.71 9.54 -15.49
CA THR A 22 3.40 10.16 -15.28
C THR A 22 2.40 9.11 -14.83
N GLU A 23 2.29 7.99 -15.53
CA GLU A 23 1.27 6.99 -15.21
C GLU A 23 1.77 5.58 -15.49
N THR A 24 1.50 4.66 -14.56
CA THR A 24 1.75 3.24 -14.78
C THR A 24 0.61 2.37 -14.25
N THR A 25 0.26 1.33 -15.00
CA THR A 25 -0.66 0.29 -14.54
C THR A 25 0.01 -1.08 -14.51
N TYR A 26 -0.09 -1.78 -13.37
CA TYR A 26 0.33 -3.16 -13.23
C TYR A 26 -0.89 -4.07 -13.09
N LYS A 27 -0.95 -5.13 -13.90
CA LYS A 27 -1.94 -6.21 -13.79
C LYS A 27 -1.21 -7.53 -13.55
N VAL A 28 -1.41 -8.11 -12.38
CA VAL A 28 -0.68 -9.29 -11.90
C VAL A 28 -1.70 -10.35 -11.48
N HIS A 29 -1.55 -11.58 -11.98
CA HIS A 29 -2.35 -12.71 -11.49
C HIS A 29 -1.66 -13.31 -10.28
N ASP A 30 -0.50 -13.93 -10.47
CA ASP A 30 0.31 -14.49 -9.39
C ASP A 30 1.71 -13.90 -9.37
N MET A 31 2.14 -13.45 -8.20
CA MET A 31 3.50 -13.00 -7.96
C MET A 31 3.97 -13.41 -6.57
N THR A 32 5.10 -14.12 -6.50
CA THR A 32 5.69 -14.44 -5.21
C THR A 32 6.38 -13.22 -4.61
N GLU A 33 7.31 -12.60 -5.34
CA GLU A 33 8.05 -11.45 -4.82
C GLU A 33 8.13 -10.32 -5.84
N THR A 34 7.90 -9.08 -5.40
CA THR A 34 8.23 -7.91 -6.22
C THR A 34 8.82 -6.77 -5.43
N THR A 35 9.81 -6.11 -6.01
CA THR A 35 10.33 -4.84 -5.51
C THR A 35 10.07 -3.70 -6.50
N TYR A 36 9.49 -2.60 -6.02
CA TYR A 36 9.37 -1.34 -6.74
C TYR A 36 10.33 -0.31 -6.16
N LYS A 37 11.13 0.31 -7.03
CA LYS A 37 11.97 1.48 -6.70
C LYS A 37 11.52 2.63 -7.58
N VAL A 38 10.91 3.64 -6.97
CA VAL A 38 10.26 4.75 -7.68
C VAL A 38 10.88 6.07 -7.25
N HIS A 39 11.31 6.85 -8.23
CA HIS A 39 11.67 8.25 -8.09
C HIS A 39 10.73 9.04 -8.99
N ASP A 40 9.89 9.89 -8.40
CA ASP A 40 8.88 10.68 -9.09
C ASP A 40 7.87 9.86 -9.91
N MET A 41 6.71 9.60 -9.31
CA MET A 41 5.55 9.05 -10.00
C MET A 41 4.31 9.89 -9.72
N THR A 42 3.62 10.31 -10.78
CA THR A 42 2.34 11.00 -10.60
C THR A 42 1.24 10.00 -10.24
N GLU A 43 1.01 8.98 -11.05
CA GLU A 43 -0.07 8.03 -10.81
C GLU A 43 0.37 6.58 -11.01
N THR A 44 -0.02 5.68 -10.11
CA THR A 44 0.11 4.25 -10.36
C THR A 44 -1.11 3.47 -9.91
N THR A 45 -1.55 2.54 -10.75
CA THR A 45 -2.60 1.58 -10.41
C THR A 45 -2.05 0.15 -10.40
N TYR A 46 -2.26 -0.55 -9.29
CA TYR A 46 -2.00 -1.98 -9.16
C TYR A 46 -3.31 -2.75 -9.14
N LYS A 47 -3.44 -3.75 -10.01
CA LYS A 47 -4.52 -4.74 -10.02
C LYS A 47 -3.90 -6.11 -9.86
N VAL A 48 -4.05 -6.71 -8.68
CA VAL A 48 -3.37 -7.94 -8.31
C VAL A 48 -4.38 -8.96 -7.83
N HIS A 49 -4.27 -10.20 -8.31
CA HIS A 49 -5.04 -11.30 -7.72
C HIS A 49 -4.29 -11.76 -6.47
N ASP A 50 -3.14 -12.40 -6.63
CA ASP A 50 -2.35 -12.96 -5.54
C ASP A 50 -0.93 -12.40 -5.51
N MET A 51 -0.51 -11.97 -4.32
CA MET A 51 0.82 -11.42 -4.07
C MET A 51 1.34 -11.88 -2.71
N THR A 52 2.42 -12.64 -2.70
CA THR A 52 3.01 -13.10 -1.44
C THR A 52 3.78 -11.97 -0.78
N GLU A 53 4.80 -11.41 -1.43
CA GLU A 53 5.64 -10.38 -0.86
C GLU A 53 5.79 -9.21 -1.82
N THR A 54 5.65 -7.99 -1.31
CA THR A 54 6.04 -6.81 -2.07
C THR A 54 6.69 -5.73 -1.23
N THR A 55 7.77 -5.17 -1.78
CA THR A 55 8.47 -4.04 -1.19
C THR A 55 8.39 -2.82 -2.12
N TYR A 56 7.96 -1.70 -1.56
CA TYR A 56 7.98 -0.39 -2.21
C TYR A 56 9.05 0.49 -1.56
N LYS A 57 9.92 1.07 -2.40
CA LYS A 57 10.86 2.13 -2.04
C LYS A 57 10.58 3.34 -2.92
N VAL A 58 9.96 4.36 -2.35
CA VAL A 58 9.41 5.49 -3.08
C VAL A 58 10.01 6.78 -2.53
N HIS A 59 10.49 7.66 -3.41
CA HIS A 59 10.84 9.02 -3.03
C HIS A 59 9.57 9.87 -3.03
N ASP A 60 9.06 10.18 -4.22
CA ASP A 60 7.85 10.97 -4.39
C ASP A 60 6.79 10.21 -5.18
N MET A 61 5.57 10.20 -4.66
CA MET A 61 4.41 9.60 -5.31
C MET A 61 3.15 10.40 -5.01
N ILE A 62 2.50 10.90 -6.06
CA ILE A 62 1.31 11.73 -5.90
C ILE A 62 0.10 10.85 -5.61
N GLU A 63 -0.21 9.91 -6.49
CA GLU A 63 -1.38 9.05 -6.35
C GLU A 63 -1.01 7.59 -6.56
N THR A 64 -1.50 6.72 -5.68
CA THR A 64 -1.49 5.28 -5.95
C THR A 64 -2.77 4.58 -5.51
N THR A 65 -3.24 3.71 -6.39
CA THR A 65 -4.38 2.84 -6.14
C THR A 65 -3.98 1.37 -6.19
N TYR A 66 -4.28 0.65 -5.10
CA TYR A 66 -4.18 -0.79 -5.02
C TYR A 66 -5.55 -1.44 -5.05
N LYS A 67 -5.73 -2.41 -5.95
CA LYS A 67 -6.86 -3.33 -6.00
C LYS A 67 -6.32 -4.75 -5.95
N VAL A 68 -6.38 -5.35 -4.77
CA VAL A 68 -5.75 -6.65 -4.49
C VAL A 68 -6.81 -7.62 -3.99
N HIS A 69 -6.77 -8.87 -4.44
CA HIS A 69 -7.54 -9.93 -3.80
C HIS A 69 -6.79 -10.36 -2.55
N ASP A 70 -5.65 -11.05 -2.71
CA ASP A 70 -4.88 -11.58 -1.59
C ASP A 70 -3.46 -11.00 -1.57
N MET A 71 -3.09 -10.48 -0.40
CA MET A 71 -1.78 -9.90 -0.13
C MET A 71 -1.25 -10.46 1.19
N THR A 72 -0.16 -11.21 1.13
CA THR A 72 0.42 -11.78 2.37
C THR A 72 1.24 -10.73 3.10
N GLU A 73 2.30 -10.22 2.49
CA GLU A 73 3.21 -9.27 3.11
C GLU A 73 3.42 -8.05 2.20
N THR A 74 3.34 -6.86 2.77
CA THR A 74 3.78 -5.66 2.05
C THR A 74 4.51 -4.68 2.94
N THR A 75 5.66 -4.22 2.44
CA THR A 75 6.47 -3.19 3.09
C THR A 75 6.55 -1.94 2.23
N TYR A 76 6.23 -0.80 2.84
CA TYR A 76 6.38 0.52 2.25
C TYR A 76 7.48 1.32 2.95
N LYS A 77 8.41 1.85 2.16
CA LYS A 77 9.39 2.86 2.59
C LYS A 77 9.25 4.05 1.67
N VAL A 78 8.61 5.11 2.17
CA VAL A 78 8.19 6.26 1.36
C VAL A 78 8.70 7.54 1.99
N HIS A 79 9.21 8.46 1.19
CA HIS A 79 9.54 9.80 1.66
C HIS A 79 8.26 10.64 1.65
N ASP A 80 7.73 10.94 0.48
CA ASP A 80 6.50 11.72 0.31
C ASP A 80 5.42 10.92 -0.44
N MET A 81 4.23 10.87 0.14
CA MET A 81 3.04 10.31 -0.48
C MET A 81 1.87 11.28 -0.32
N THR A 82 1.28 11.73 -1.41
CA THR A 82 0.11 12.61 -1.32
C THR A 82 -1.16 11.79 -1.08
N GLU A 83 -1.48 10.84 -1.95
CA GLU A 83 -2.70 10.05 -1.85
C GLU A 83 -2.42 8.57 -2.06
N THR A 84 -2.97 7.73 -1.19
CA THR A 84 -3.02 6.29 -1.44
C THR A 84 -4.36 5.69 -1.10
N THR A 85 -4.87 4.87 -2.03
CA THR A 85 -6.09 4.10 -1.83
C THR A 85 -5.80 2.61 -1.91
N TYR A 86 -6.19 1.89 -0.85
CA TYR A 86 -6.17 0.43 -0.80
C TYR A 86 -7.58 -0.13 -0.86
N LYS A 87 -7.81 -1.06 -1.78
CA LYS A 87 -8.99 -1.93 -1.85
C LYS A 87 -8.49 -3.37 -1.86
N VAL A 88 -8.53 -4.02 -0.70
CA VAL A 88 -7.94 -5.34 -0.51
C VAL A 88 -9.00 -6.28 0.05
N HIS A 89 -9.08 -7.52 -0.45
CA HIS A 89 -9.92 -8.53 0.19
C HIS A 89 -9.21 -9.00 1.46
N ASP A 90 -8.10 -9.71 1.30
CA ASP A 90 -7.34 -10.29 2.41
C ASP A 90 -5.93 -9.72 2.47
N MET A 91 -5.57 -9.19 3.65
CA MET A 91 -4.26 -8.62 3.93
C MET A 91 -3.72 -9.20 5.22
N THR A 92 -2.61 -9.94 5.13
CA THR A 92 -2.04 -10.56 6.34
C THR A 92 -1.17 -9.58 7.10
N GLU A 93 -0.11 -9.08 6.49
CA GLU A 93 0.84 -8.18 7.14
C GLU A 93 1.11 -6.95 6.28
N THR A 94 1.10 -5.78 6.90
CA THR A 94 1.58 -4.57 6.23
C THR A 94 2.39 -3.68 7.16
N ALA A 95 3.54 -3.23 6.66
CA ALA A 95 4.44 -2.32 7.36
C ALA A 95 4.64 -1.03 6.57
N TYR A 96 4.30 0.10 7.18
CA TYR A 96 4.55 1.43 6.63
C TYR A 96 5.67 2.12 7.40
N LYS A 97 6.66 2.60 6.65
CA LYS A 97 7.61 3.62 7.11
C LYS A 97 7.55 4.80 6.15
N VAL A 98 6.89 5.87 6.58
CA VAL A 98 6.62 7.05 5.74
C VAL A 98 7.13 8.30 6.44
N HIS A 99 7.76 9.23 5.70
CA HIS A 99 8.08 10.54 6.27
C HIS A 99 6.79 11.37 6.27
N ASP A 100 6.30 11.75 5.09
CA ASP A 100 5.12 12.59 4.96
C ASP A 100 4.02 11.88 4.16
N MET A 101 2.82 11.86 4.73
CA MET A 101 1.64 11.22 4.17
C MET A 101 0.44 12.15 4.29
N THR A 102 -0.06 12.64 3.17
CA THR A 102 -1.21 13.56 3.20
C THR A 102 -2.51 12.78 3.42
N GLU A 103 -2.88 11.88 2.52
CA GLU A 103 -4.12 11.12 2.62
C GLU A 103 -3.88 9.64 2.41
N THR A 104 -4.49 8.81 3.24
CA THR A 104 -4.59 7.38 2.94
C THR A 104 -5.93 6.79 3.31
N THR A 105 -6.54 6.10 2.34
CA THR A 105 -7.78 5.37 2.50
C THR A 105 -7.56 3.87 2.39
N TYR A 106 -7.98 3.13 3.43
CA TYR A 106 -8.04 1.67 3.44
C TYR A 106 -9.49 1.19 3.39
N LYS A 107 -9.76 0.26 2.48
CA LYS A 107 -10.97 -0.56 2.42
C LYS A 107 -10.53 -2.01 2.33
N VAL A 108 -10.45 -2.67 3.48
CA VAL A 108 -9.93 -4.04 3.59
C VAL A 108 -11.04 -4.95 4.13
N HIS A 109 -11.24 -6.14 3.57
CA HIS A 109 -12.23 -7.06 4.13
C HIS A 109 -11.68 -7.67 5.43
N ASP A 110 -10.56 -8.39 5.31
CA ASP A 110 -9.87 -9.03 6.43
C ASP A 110 -8.43 -8.52 6.53
N MET A 111 -8.06 -8.02 7.71
CA MET A 111 -6.70 -7.60 8.01
C MET A 111 -6.19 -8.27 9.28
N THR A 112 -5.03 -8.94 9.20
CA THR A 112 -4.43 -9.55 10.39
C THR A 112 -3.57 -8.56 11.15
N GLU A 113 -2.52 -8.02 10.53
CA GLU A 113 -1.57 -7.12 11.20
C GLU A 113 -1.27 -5.90 10.34
N THR A 114 -1.24 -4.73 10.97
CA THR A 114 -0.60 -3.56 10.34
C THR A 114 0.18 -2.71 11.32
N THR A 115 1.37 -2.33 10.89
CA THR A 115 2.26 -1.42 11.61
C THR A 115 2.52 -0.15 10.82
N TYR A 116 2.30 1.01 11.46
CA TYR A 116 2.63 2.32 10.92
C TYR A 116 3.75 2.97 11.72
N LYS A 117 4.76 3.47 10.99
CA LYS A 117 5.77 4.40 11.48
C LYS A 117 5.77 5.61 10.55
N VAL A 118 5.05 6.66 10.93
CA VAL A 118 4.86 7.84 10.09
C VAL A 118 5.37 9.08 10.83
N HIS A 119 6.10 9.96 10.15
CA HIS A 119 6.49 11.23 10.79
C HIS A 119 5.27 12.14 10.79
N ASP A 120 4.81 12.57 9.61
CA ASP A 120 3.67 13.46 9.47
C ASP A 120 2.55 12.77 8.69
N MET A 121 1.37 12.70 9.30
CA MET A 121 0.15 12.18 8.70
C MET A 121 -0.97 13.20 8.81
N ILE A 122 -1.49 13.66 7.67
CA ILE A 122 -2.62 14.59 7.70
C ILE A 122 -3.91 13.81 7.93
N GLU A 123 -4.25 12.88 7.04
CA GLU A 123 -5.50 12.14 7.10
C GLU A 123 -5.31 10.65 6.85
N THR A 124 -5.91 9.83 7.72
CA THR A 124 -6.11 8.42 7.43
C THR A 124 -7.56 7.99 7.65
N ILE A 125 -8.11 7.32 6.65
CA ILE A 125 -9.44 6.70 6.72
C ILE A 125 -9.25 5.19 6.65
N TYR A 126 -9.68 4.52 7.70
CA TYR A 126 -9.57 3.08 7.78
C TYR A 126 -10.96 2.44 7.87
N LYS A 127 -11.28 1.57 6.90
CA LYS A 127 -12.49 0.75 6.89
C LYS A 127 -12.10 -0.71 6.75
N ALA A 128 -12.33 -1.50 7.81
CA ALA A 128 -12.21 -2.95 7.73
C ALA A 128 -13.43 -3.68 8.26
N ASN A 129 -13.70 -4.89 7.77
CA ASN A 129 -14.70 -5.73 8.40
C ASN A 129 -14.09 -6.41 9.61
N ASN A 130 -12.98 -7.13 9.41
CA ASN A 130 -12.24 -7.80 10.48
C ASN A 130 -10.81 -7.25 10.60
N MET A 131 -10.41 -6.89 11.83
CA MET A 131 -9.05 -6.47 12.14
C MET A 131 -8.57 -7.09 13.46
N ASN A 132 -7.43 -7.78 13.42
CA ASN A 132 -6.84 -8.38 14.62
C ASN A 132 -5.86 -7.40 15.30
N GLU A 133 -4.75 -7.04 14.65
CA GLU A 133 -3.68 -6.28 15.29
C GLU A 133 -3.31 -5.01 14.54
N LYS A 134 -3.07 -3.95 15.31
CA LYS A 134 -2.71 -2.65 14.78
C LYS A 134 -1.74 -1.91 15.69
N THR A 135 -0.63 -1.46 15.12
CA THR A 135 0.35 -0.63 15.82
C THR A 135 0.56 0.69 15.10
N TYR A 136 0.45 1.80 15.83
CA TYR A 136 0.80 3.14 15.34
C TYR A 136 1.96 3.74 16.12
N LYS A 137 2.95 4.24 15.39
CA LYS A 137 3.98 5.15 15.87
C LYS A 137 4.00 6.35 14.93
N VAL A 138 3.16 7.34 15.23
CA VAL A 138 3.04 8.56 14.42
C VAL A 138 3.56 9.74 15.24
N HIS A 139 4.42 10.57 14.64
CA HIS A 139 4.97 11.74 15.33
C HIS A 139 3.93 12.86 15.38
N ASP A 140 3.39 13.22 14.22
CA ASP A 140 2.33 14.21 14.07
C ASP A 140 1.18 13.64 13.23
N MET A 141 -0.02 13.67 13.80
CA MET A 141 -1.25 13.21 13.13
C MET A 141 -2.32 14.28 13.26
N THR A 142 -2.89 14.72 12.14
CA THR A 142 -3.98 15.72 12.16
C THR A 142 -5.34 15.04 12.33
N GLU A 143 -5.65 14.04 11.51
CA GLU A 143 -6.94 13.36 11.52
C GLU A 143 -6.82 11.85 11.26
N ALA A 144 -7.56 11.07 12.06
CA ALA A 144 -7.75 9.64 11.82
C ALA A 144 -9.21 9.26 12.01
N THR A 145 -9.80 8.67 10.97
CA THR A 145 -11.13 8.08 11.00
C THR A 145 -11.02 6.56 10.92
N TYR A 146 -11.58 5.86 11.90
CA TYR A 146 -11.58 4.41 11.93
C TYR A 146 -13.01 3.86 11.99
N LYS A 147 -13.33 2.92 11.09
CA LYS A 147 -14.59 2.16 11.10
C LYS A 147 -14.26 0.67 10.92
N ALA A 148 -14.35 -0.10 11.99
CA ALA A 148 -14.36 -1.56 11.89
C ALA A 148 -15.65 -2.16 12.41
N HIS A 149 -16.06 -3.28 11.80
CA HIS A 149 -17.22 -4.04 12.24
C HIS A 149 -16.86 -5.02 13.37
N ASP A 150 -15.68 -5.63 13.30
CA ASP A 150 -15.16 -6.57 14.29
C ASP A 150 -13.66 -6.32 14.56
N MET A 151 -13.33 -5.86 15.77
CA MET A 151 -11.94 -5.73 16.26
C MET A 151 -11.68 -6.76 17.36
N ILE A 152 -10.62 -7.55 17.22
CA ILE A 152 -10.13 -8.43 18.29
C ILE A 152 -8.75 -7.92 18.70
N GLU A 153 -8.67 -7.03 19.69
CA GLU A 153 -7.37 -6.61 20.25
C GLU A 153 -6.69 -7.79 20.95
N ALA A 154 -5.54 -8.23 20.43
CA ALA A 154 -4.61 -9.05 21.20
C ALA A 154 -3.95 -8.18 22.28
N THR A 155 -3.93 -8.69 23.51
CA THR A 155 -3.59 -7.98 24.76
C THR A 155 -2.10 -7.68 24.91
#